data_AF-A0A2G3K3E5-F1
#
_entry.id   AF-A0A2G3K3E5-F1
#
_cell.length_a   1.000
_cell.length_b   1.000
_cell.length_c   1.000
_cell.angle_alpha   90.00
_cell.angle_beta   90.00
_cell.angle_gamma   90.00
#
_symmetry.space_group_name_H-M   'P 1'
#
loop_
_entity.id
_entity.type
_entity.pdbx_description
1 polymer ?
#
loop_
_entity_poly.entity_id
_entity_poly.type
_entity_poly.pdbx_seq_one_letter_code
_entity_poly.pdbx_strand_id
1 'polypeptide(L)'
;MEEILSEVINNLKQVVDCSSQISQWSLVIFGGSVATIIGTSHHKPAQLSLKLTYFLFVPAWAFLAISLWQGDKLVRSYLSSLFVKEDMIPKISQSINELYLDQMSFLKYSLLCLGFWLLIYLAAWIFIEEKVRDE
;
A
#
# COMPACT_ATOMS: atom_id res chain seq x y z
N MET A 1 -28.68 13.69 20.87
CA MET A 1 -27.89 12.45 21.10
C MET A 1 -27.88 11.63 19.83
N GLU A 2 -29.06 11.33 19.29
CA GLU A 2 -29.25 10.64 17.99
C GLU A 2 -28.56 11.36 16.80
N GLU A 3 -28.61 12.69 16.76
CA GLU A 3 -27.95 13.51 15.72
C GLU A 3 -26.41 13.38 15.74
N ILE A 4 -25.81 13.44 16.93
CA ILE A 4 -24.34 13.29 17.12
C ILE A 4 -23.92 11.87 16.72
N LEU A 5 -24.71 10.87 17.05
CA LEU A 5 -24.43 9.48 16.68
C LEU A 5 -24.45 9.29 15.16
N SER A 6 -25.47 9.84 14.50
CA SER A 6 -25.60 9.82 13.05
C SER A 6 -24.41 10.51 12.38
N GLU A 7 -23.93 11.63 12.94
CA GLU A 7 -22.76 12.34 12.44
C GLU A 7 -21.50 11.48 12.56
N VAL A 8 -21.27 10.83 13.71
CA VAL A 8 -20.12 9.95 13.91
C VAL A 8 -20.14 8.79 12.92
N ILE A 9 -21.27 8.12 12.73
CA ILE A 9 -21.39 7.01 11.77
C ILE A 9 -21.11 7.48 10.33
N ASN A 10 -21.58 8.68 9.97
CA ASN A 10 -21.28 9.29 8.67
C ASN A 10 -19.78 9.59 8.50
N ASN A 11 -19.11 10.06 9.54
CA ASN A 11 -17.67 10.29 9.51
C ASN A 11 -16.89 8.97 9.39
N LEU A 12 -17.31 7.92 10.08
CA LEU A 12 -16.72 6.58 9.93
C LEU A 12 -16.86 6.04 8.52
N LYS A 13 -18.00 6.29 7.86
CA LYS A 13 -18.21 5.92 6.46
C LYS A 13 -17.19 6.61 5.53
N GLN A 14 -16.91 7.89 5.73
CA GLN A 14 -15.89 8.60 4.93
C GLN A 14 -14.50 7.97 5.09
N VAL A 15 -14.15 7.55 6.31
CA VAL A 15 -12.88 6.84 6.57
C VAL A 15 -12.84 5.50 5.83
N VAL A 16 -13.95 4.76 5.81
CA VAL A 16 -14.09 3.50 5.07
C VAL A 16 -13.96 3.70 3.56
N ASP A 17 -14.58 4.74 3.02
CA ASP A 17 -14.49 5.06 1.59
C ASP A 17 -13.03 5.39 1.20
N CYS A 18 -12.33 6.15 2.04
CA CYS A 18 -10.91 6.44 1.84
C CYS A 18 -10.02 5.19 1.97
N SER A 19 -10.28 4.34 2.95
CA SER A 19 -9.61 3.04 3.13
C SER A 19 -9.81 2.11 1.93
N SER A 20 -11.01 2.12 1.35
CA SER A 20 -11.35 1.37 0.14
C SER A 20 -10.56 1.88 -1.07
N GLN A 21 -10.43 3.21 -1.19
CA GLN A 21 -9.58 3.83 -2.20
C GLN A 21 -8.11 3.38 -2.04
N ILE A 22 -7.55 3.45 -0.83
CA ILE A 22 -6.17 2.96 -0.54
C ILE A 22 -6.00 1.50 -0.98
N SER A 23 -7.00 0.66 -0.73
CA SER A 23 -6.97 -0.75 -1.12
C SER A 23 -6.93 -0.91 -2.65
N GLN A 24 -7.70 -0.11 -3.39
CA GLN A 24 -7.66 -0.10 -4.86
C GLN A 24 -6.29 0.34 -5.38
N TRP A 25 -5.72 1.44 -4.86
CA TRP A 25 -4.38 1.88 -5.23
C TRP A 25 -3.33 0.82 -4.92
N SER A 26 -3.45 0.15 -3.78
CA SER A 26 -2.52 -0.92 -3.36
C SER A 26 -2.53 -2.08 -4.37
N LEU A 27 -3.71 -2.48 -4.85
CA LEU A 27 -3.85 -3.50 -5.90
C LEU A 27 -3.29 -3.05 -7.25
N VAL A 28 -3.52 -1.79 -7.63
CA VAL A 28 -2.96 -1.21 -8.86
C VAL A 28 -1.43 -1.18 -8.80
N ILE A 29 -0.85 -0.73 -7.68
CA ILE A 29 0.59 -0.71 -7.45
C ILE A 29 1.15 -2.14 -7.51
N PHE A 30 0.49 -3.09 -6.85
CA PHE A 30 0.88 -4.49 -6.89
C PHE A 30 0.88 -5.03 -8.33
N GLY A 31 -0.23 -4.86 -9.06
CA GLY A 31 -0.34 -5.29 -10.46
C GLY A 31 0.69 -4.63 -11.37
N GLY A 32 0.89 -3.32 -11.25
CA GLY A 32 1.88 -2.57 -12.00
C GLY A 32 3.31 -3.02 -11.71
N SER A 33 3.62 -3.32 -10.44
CA SER A 33 4.93 -3.84 -10.04
C SER A 33 5.21 -5.23 -10.62
N VAL A 34 4.22 -6.13 -10.60
CA VAL A 34 4.32 -7.47 -11.21
C VAL A 34 4.48 -7.36 -12.73
N ALA A 35 3.67 -6.53 -13.39
CA ALA A 35 3.76 -6.29 -14.82
C ALA A 35 5.13 -5.73 -15.21
N THR A 36 5.71 -4.86 -14.39
CA THR A 36 7.06 -4.31 -14.59
C THR A 36 8.11 -5.43 -14.57
N ILE A 37 8.09 -6.31 -13.57
CA ILE A 37 9.04 -7.44 -13.47
C ILE A 37 8.91 -8.38 -14.68
N ILE A 38 7.68 -8.69 -15.11
CA ILE A 38 7.44 -9.56 -16.26
C ILE A 38 7.92 -8.89 -17.55
N GLY A 39 7.64 -7.59 -17.70
CA GLY A 39 8.03 -6.80 -18.87
C GLY A 39 9.54 -6.65 -19.02
N THR A 40 10.27 -6.41 -17.92
CA THR A 40 11.73 -6.27 -17.93
C THR A 40 12.49 -7.59 -18.05
N SER A 41 11.80 -8.75 -17.93
CA SER A 41 12.39 -10.09 -18.07
C SER A 41 13.08 -10.32 -19.43
N HIS A 42 12.71 -9.58 -20.47
CA HIS A 42 13.36 -9.65 -21.80
C HIS A 42 14.74 -8.97 -21.84
N HIS A 43 14.99 -7.98 -20.98
CA HIS A 43 16.28 -7.33 -20.82
C HIS A 43 16.96 -7.85 -19.54
N LYS A 44 17.41 -9.11 -19.54
CA LYS A 44 18.14 -9.67 -18.39
C LYS A 44 19.47 -8.91 -18.22
N PRO A 45 19.66 -8.12 -17.15
CA PRO A 45 20.96 -7.50 -16.91
C PRO A 45 21.99 -8.60 -16.61
N ALA A 46 23.14 -8.55 -17.29
CA ALA A 46 24.24 -9.49 -17.09
C ALA A 46 24.88 -9.36 -15.68
N GLN A 47 24.75 -8.19 -15.05
CA GLN A 47 25.34 -7.89 -13.75
C GLN A 47 24.50 -8.41 -12.57
N LEU A 48 25.15 -9.15 -11.67
CA LEU A 48 24.54 -9.77 -10.48
C LEU A 48 23.90 -8.74 -9.54
N SER A 49 24.49 -7.54 -9.43
CA SER A 49 24.02 -6.46 -8.55
C SER A 49 22.61 -5.97 -8.92
N LEU A 50 22.27 -5.95 -10.21
CA LEU A 50 20.94 -5.55 -10.66
C LEU A 50 19.87 -6.63 -10.44
N LYS A 51 20.27 -7.89 -10.26
CA LYS A 51 19.34 -8.97 -9.90
C LYS A 51 18.96 -8.87 -8.43
N LEU A 52 19.88 -8.42 -7.57
CA LEU A 52 19.64 -8.26 -6.14
C LEU A 52 18.64 -7.15 -5.82
N THR A 53 18.55 -6.11 -6.66
CA THR A 53 17.58 -5.03 -6.43
C THR A 53 16.13 -5.53 -6.54
N TYR A 54 15.85 -6.55 -7.35
CA TYR A 54 14.51 -7.15 -7.42
C TYR A 54 14.04 -7.79 -6.10
N PHE A 55 14.95 -8.06 -5.15
CA PHE A 55 14.53 -8.48 -3.81
C PHE A 55 13.76 -7.40 -3.05
N LEU A 56 13.86 -6.11 -3.41
CA LEU A 56 13.09 -5.02 -2.80
C LEU A 56 11.58 -5.11 -3.10
N PHE A 57 11.18 -5.86 -4.14
CA PHE A 57 9.75 -6.10 -4.40
C PHE A 57 9.11 -6.96 -3.32
N VAL A 58 9.84 -7.93 -2.75
CA VAL A 58 9.31 -8.82 -1.71
C VAL A 58 8.85 -8.06 -0.46
N PRO A 59 9.67 -7.20 0.19
CA PRO A 59 9.21 -6.41 1.32
C PRO A 59 8.14 -5.39 0.90
N ALA A 60 8.23 -4.81 -0.30
CA ALA A 60 7.20 -3.91 -0.81
C ALA A 60 5.81 -4.58 -0.89
N TRP A 61 5.76 -5.82 -1.41
CA TRP A 61 4.54 -6.60 -1.52
C TRP A 61 4.03 -7.06 -0.16
N ALA A 62 4.91 -7.44 0.76
CA ALA A 62 4.54 -7.77 2.13
C ALA A 62 3.84 -6.58 2.80
N PHE A 63 4.39 -5.36 2.66
CA PHE A 63 3.75 -4.15 3.18
C PHE A 63 2.41 -3.82 2.51
N LEU A 64 2.26 -4.02 1.18
CA LEU A 64 0.95 -3.87 0.52
C LEU A 64 -0.07 -4.87 1.04
N ALA A 65 0.32 -6.14 1.21
CA ALA A 65 -0.55 -7.17 1.73
C ALA A 65 -1.02 -6.85 3.16
N ILE A 66 -0.11 -6.37 4.01
CA ILE A 66 -0.46 -5.94 5.38
C ILE A 66 -1.39 -4.71 5.33
N SER A 67 -1.12 -3.72 4.47
CA SER A 67 -2.00 -2.56 4.28
C SER A 67 -3.42 -2.98 3.88
N LEU A 68 -3.55 -3.89 2.90
CA LEU A 68 -4.85 -4.46 2.48
C LEU A 68 -5.56 -5.19 3.62
N TRP A 69 -4.82 -5.95 4.43
CA TRP A 69 -5.40 -6.66 5.57
C TRP A 69 -5.95 -5.72 6.64
N GLN A 70 -5.26 -4.60 6.92
CA GLN A 70 -5.77 -3.58 7.84
C GLN A 70 -7.02 -2.88 7.27
N GLY A 71 -7.08 -2.66 5.95
CA GLY A 71 -8.28 -2.16 5.28
C GLY A 71 -9.49 -3.09 5.42
N ASP A 72 -9.32 -4.40 5.22
CA ASP A 72 -10.38 -5.39 5.44
C ASP A 72 -10.88 -5.39 6.89
N LYS A 73 -9.97 -5.34 7.88
CA LYS A 73 -10.35 -5.21 9.29
C LYS A 73 -11.12 -3.92 9.56
N LEU A 74 -10.68 -2.80 8.99
CA LEU A 74 -11.32 -1.50 9.15
C LEU A 74 -12.78 -1.56 8.69
N VAL A 75 -13.03 -2.12 7.50
CA VAL A 75 -14.38 -2.30 6.96
C VAL A 75 -15.23 -3.18 7.90
N ARG A 76 -14.67 -4.27 8.43
CA ARG A 76 -15.37 -5.15 9.38
C ARG A 76 -15.70 -4.43 10.68
N SER A 77 -14.77 -3.62 11.22
CA SER A 77 -15.01 -2.81 12.40
C SER A 77 -16.12 -1.78 12.16
N TYR A 78 -16.13 -1.13 11.00
CA TYR A 78 -17.24 -0.24 10.62
C TYR A 78 -18.58 -0.98 10.52
N LEU A 79 -18.64 -2.13 9.86
CA LEU A 79 -19.88 -2.90 9.78
C LEU A 79 -20.38 -3.30 11.17
N SER A 80 -19.48 -3.67 12.09
CA SER A 80 -19.88 -3.96 13.46
C SER A 80 -20.44 -2.73 14.20
N SER A 81 -19.95 -1.51 13.90
CA SER A 81 -20.49 -0.27 14.47
C SER A 81 -21.98 -0.03 14.18
N LEU A 82 -22.50 -0.61 13.09
CA LEU A 82 -23.90 -0.46 12.69
C LEU A 82 -24.89 -1.34 13.49
N PHE A 83 -24.38 -2.38 14.17
CA PHE A 83 -25.21 -3.37 14.87
C PHE A 83 -25.00 -3.39 16.39
N VAL A 84 -24.00 -2.67 16.88
CA VAL A 84 -23.73 -2.58 18.33
C VAL A 84 -24.54 -1.46 18.98
N LYS A 85 -24.58 -1.50 20.31
CA LYS A 85 -25.16 -0.43 21.13
C LYS A 85 -24.34 0.86 21.02
N GLU A 86 -25.02 2.00 21.21
CA GLU A 86 -24.45 3.34 21.03
C GLU A 86 -23.22 3.62 21.91
N ASP A 87 -23.18 3.03 23.12
CA ASP A 87 -22.07 3.15 24.07
C ASP A 87 -20.75 2.55 23.55
N MET A 88 -20.82 1.63 22.58
CA MET A 88 -19.65 0.97 22.00
C MET A 88 -19.07 1.74 20.80
N ILE A 89 -19.81 2.69 20.22
CA ILE A 89 -19.42 3.42 19.00
C ILE A 89 -18.11 4.20 19.18
N PRO A 90 -17.86 4.92 20.29
CA PRO A 90 -16.59 5.64 20.49
C PRO A 90 -15.37 4.70 20.48
N LYS A 91 -15.50 3.51 21.09
CA LYS A 91 -14.42 2.51 21.14
C LYS A 91 -14.13 1.93 19.75
N ILE A 92 -15.18 1.67 18.97
CA ILE A 92 -15.03 1.20 17.59
C ILE A 92 -14.44 2.30 16.70
N SER A 93 -14.86 3.55 16.87
CA SER A 93 -14.32 4.71 16.15
C SER A 93 -12.82 4.85 16.37
N GLN A 94 -12.35 4.72 17.60
CA GLN A 94 -10.92 4.75 17.90
C GLN A 94 -10.18 3.60 17.18
N SER A 95 -10.71 2.38 17.25
CA SER A 95 -10.11 1.23 16.57
C SER A 95 -10.05 1.39 15.05
N ILE A 96 -11.10 1.94 14.42
CA ILE A 96 -11.14 2.25 12.99
C ILE A 96 -10.02 3.23 12.62
N ASN A 97 -9.83 4.28 13.42
CA ASN A 97 -8.80 5.27 13.18
C ASN A 97 -7.38 4.68 13.29
N GLU A 98 -7.12 3.85 14.30
CA GLU A 98 -5.84 3.15 14.46
C GLU A 98 -5.56 2.23 13.26
N LEU A 99 -6.55 1.44 12.82
CA LEU A 99 -6.44 0.58 11.64
C LEU A 99 -6.16 1.39 10.37
N TYR A 100 -6.78 2.56 10.22
CA TYR A 100 -6.56 3.45 9.08
C TYR A 100 -5.13 4.01 9.05
N LEU A 101 -4.64 4.46 10.21
CA LEU A 101 -3.26 4.97 10.34
C LEU A 101 -2.23 3.89 10.04
N ASP A 102 -2.47 2.66 10.50
CA ASP A 102 -1.62 1.51 10.18
C ASP A 102 -1.65 1.19 8.68
N GLN A 103 -2.85 1.11 8.08
CA GLN A 103 -3.01 0.87 6.65
C GLN A 103 -2.21 1.88 5.81
N MET A 104 -2.32 3.16 6.15
CA MET A 104 -1.59 4.25 5.51
C MET A 104 -0.08 4.14 5.71
N SER A 105 0.38 3.76 6.90
CA SER A 105 1.80 3.61 7.22
C SER A 105 2.43 2.48 6.42
N PHE A 106 1.76 1.32 6.33
CA PHE A 106 2.23 0.20 5.52
C PHE A 106 2.23 0.51 4.02
N LEU A 107 1.23 1.25 3.51
CA LEU A 107 1.26 1.75 2.13
C LEU A 107 2.51 2.62 1.90
N LYS A 108 2.79 3.57 2.79
CA LYS A 108 3.98 4.44 2.70
C LYS A 108 5.28 3.64 2.71
N TYR A 109 5.41 2.65 3.58
CA TYR A 109 6.61 1.79 3.60
C TYR A 109 6.78 1.01 2.31
N SER A 110 5.70 0.49 1.72
CA SER A 110 5.76 -0.14 0.40
C SER A 110 6.25 0.82 -0.68
N LEU A 111 5.69 2.03 -0.73
CA LEU A 111 6.07 3.07 -1.69
C LEU A 111 7.54 3.48 -1.54
N LEU A 112 8.06 3.54 -0.31
CA LEU A 112 9.49 3.80 -0.08
C LEU A 112 10.37 2.67 -0.65
N CYS A 113 9.99 1.41 -0.46
CA CYS A 113 10.73 0.28 -1.04
C CYS A 113 10.73 0.32 -2.58
N LEU A 114 9.56 0.56 -3.20
CA LEU A 114 9.44 0.65 -4.66
C LEU A 114 10.13 1.88 -5.24
N GLY A 115 10.02 3.03 -4.56
CA GLY A 115 10.70 4.26 -4.95
C GLY A 115 12.21 4.13 -4.88
N PHE A 116 12.73 3.53 -3.79
CA PHE A 116 14.16 3.25 -3.66
C PHE A 116 14.66 2.27 -4.73
N TRP A 117 13.89 1.23 -5.03
CA TRP A 117 14.18 0.33 -6.15
C TRP A 117 14.26 1.07 -7.49
N LEU A 118 13.28 1.94 -7.77
CA LEU A 118 13.22 2.70 -9.02
C LEU A 118 14.44 3.63 -9.17
N LEU A 119 14.87 4.29 -8.10
CA LEU A 119 16.07 5.14 -8.12
C LEU A 119 17.33 4.35 -8.46
N ILE A 120 17.52 3.16 -7.87
CA ILE A 120 18.66 2.29 -8.20
C ILE A 120 18.58 1.84 -9.65
N TYR A 121 17.39 1.45 -10.13
CA TYR A 121 17.18 1.01 -11.50
C TYR A 121 17.52 2.12 -12.51
N LEU A 122 17.04 3.34 -12.29
CA LEU A 122 17.33 4.49 -13.15
C LEU A 122 18.82 4.87 -13.15
N ALA A 123 19.45 4.90 -11.98
CA ALA A 123 20.88 5.16 -11.88
C ALA A 123 21.68 4.12 -12.67
N ALA A 124 21.37 2.84 -12.48
CA ALA A 124 22.03 1.77 -13.20
C ALA A 124 21.81 1.85 -14.71
N TRP A 125 20.60 2.19 -15.16
CA TRP A 125 20.30 2.35 -16.58
C TRP A 125 21.16 3.45 -17.22
N ILE A 126 21.24 4.63 -16.59
CA ILE A 126 22.03 5.77 -17.09
C ILE A 126 23.53 5.41 -17.19
N PHE A 127 24.12 4.87 -16.13
CA PHE A 127 25.56 4.60 -16.10
C PHE A 127 25.98 3.37 -16.94
N ILE A 128 25.10 2.39 -17.13
CA ILE A 128 25.40 1.20 -17.95
C ILE A 128 25.30 1.54 -19.44
N GLU A 129 24.32 2.35 -19.85
CA GLU A 129 24.15 2.73 -21.25
C GLU A 129 25.29 3.63 -21.74
N GLU A 130 25.82 4.50 -20.87
CA GLU A 130 27.02 5.31 -21.17
C GLU A 130 28.24 4.41 -21.41
N LYS A 131 28.45 3.39 -20.56
CA LYS A 131 29.59 2.46 -20.70
C LYS A 131 29.56 1.65 -22.01
N VAL A 132 28.38 1.28 -22.51
CA VAL A 132 28.25 0.50 -23.76
C VAL A 132 28.49 1.36 -25.01
N ARG A 133 28.36 2.69 -24.91
CA ARG A 133 28.57 3.61 -26.05
C ARG A 133 30.04 3.99 -26.24
N ASP A 134 30.85 3.89 -25.19
CA ASP A 134 32.28 4.23 -25.19
C ASP A 134 33.21 3.04 -25.48
N GLU A 135 32.66 1.82 -25.65
CA GLU A 135 33.35 0.61 -26.14
C GLU A 135 33.05 0.37 -27.64
#